data_AF-A0A7S2LP52-F1
#
_entry.id   AF-A0A7S2LP52-F1
#
_cell.length_a   1.000
_cell.length_b   1.000
_cell.length_c   1.000
_cell.angle_alpha   90.00
_cell.angle_beta   90.00
_cell.angle_gamma   90.00
#
_symmetry.space_group_name_H-M   'P 1'
#
loop_
_entity.id
_entity.type
_entity.pdbx_description
1 polymer ?
#
loop_
_entity_poly.entity_id
_entity_poly.type
_entity_poly.pdbx_seq_one_letter_code
_entity_poly.pdbx_strand_id
1 'polypeptide(L)'
;VSEGKAPLAPEDIAVRDSPVVSRAPVLERVFGVTSQSCQVRWTVDARKLRSSDREAVSPLFELGLSQTVSFKLVLRPKCVHELRGGGSFRKAKGKGTVEVRCLEKVAAGRNPAVAFRLAV
;
A
#
# COMPACT_ATOMS: atom_id res chain seq x y z
N VAL A 1 28.82 31.87 -57.69
CA VAL A 1 29.20 31.44 -56.34
C VAL A 1 28.15 31.95 -55.37
N SER A 2 27.53 31.02 -54.62
CA SER A 2 26.69 31.22 -53.40
C SER A 2 25.25 31.72 -53.63
N GLU A 3 24.23 30.84 -53.60
CA GLU A 3 23.47 30.34 -52.41
C GLU A 3 22.58 31.44 -51.81
N GLY A 4 21.25 31.41 -51.85
CA GLY A 4 20.36 30.27 -51.65
C GLY A 4 19.78 30.33 -50.23
N LYS A 5 18.92 31.31 -49.93
CA LYS A 5 18.27 31.43 -48.60
C LYS A 5 16.84 30.91 -48.67
N ALA A 6 16.64 29.68 -48.21
CA ALA A 6 15.33 29.11 -47.92
C ALA A 6 14.95 29.37 -46.44
N PRO A 7 13.65 29.45 -46.08
CA PRO A 7 13.23 29.76 -44.73
C PRO A 7 13.18 28.52 -43.83
N LEU A 8 13.42 28.75 -42.54
CA LEU A 8 13.40 27.76 -41.46
C LEU A 8 12.00 27.13 -41.32
N ALA A 9 11.94 25.80 -41.32
CA ALA A 9 10.75 25.05 -40.93
C ALA A 9 10.54 25.13 -39.40
N PRO A 10 9.29 25.13 -38.90
CA PRO A 10 9.03 25.01 -37.47
C PRO A 10 9.25 23.55 -37.04
N GLU A 11 10.10 23.34 -36.05
CA GLU A 11 10.26 22.02 -35.43
C GLU A 11 9.00 21.68 -34.63
N ASP A 12 8.27 20.68 -35.10
CA ASP A 12 7.17 20.05 -34.38
C ASP A 12 7.71 19.46 -33.06
N ILE A 13 7.44 20.17 -31.95
CA ILE A 13 7.59 19.62 -30.61
C ILE A 13 6.51 18.55 -30.46
N ALA A 14 6.82 17.34 -30.88
CA ALA A 14 6.06 16.15 -30.55
C ALA A 14 6.11 15.98 -29.03
N VAL A 15 5.08 16.47 -28.35
CA VAL A 15 4.80 16.16 -26.96
C VAL A 15 4.64 14.65 -26.87
N ARG A 16 5.69 13.95 -26.42
CA ARG A 16 5.63 12.53 -26.09
C ARG A 16 4.69 12.40 -24.90
N ASP A 17 3.42 12.14 -25.20
CA ASP A 17 2.46 11.61 -24.24
C ASP A 17 3.00 10.24 -23.78
N SER A 18 3.82 10.27 -22.72
CA SER A 18 4.16 9.05 -22.00
C SER A 18 2.85 8.55 -21.42
N PRO A 19 2.45 7.30 -21.68
CA PRO A 19 1.28 6.75 -21.02
C PRO A 19 1.54 6.84 -19.52
N VAL A 20 0.76 7.68 -18.85
CA VAL A 20 0.71 7.74 -17.40
C VAL A 20 0.31 6.33 -16.97
N VAL A 21 1.31 5.52 -16.62
CA VAL A 21 1.09 4.19 -16.05
C VAL A 21 0.23 4.44 -14.83
N SER A 22 -1.07 4.14 -14.97
CA SER A 22 -2.05 4.19 -13.90
C SER A 22 -1.42 3.49 -12.70
N ARG A 23 -1.00 4.29 -11.71
CA ARG A 23 -0.45 3.75 -10.48
C ARG A 23 -1.64 3.11 -9.78
N ALA A 24 -1.78 1.80 -9.95
CA ALA A 24 -2.85 1.04 -9.33
C ALA A 24 -2.97 1.43 -7.84
N PRO A 25 -4.19 1.48 -7.29
CA PRO A 25 -4.39 1.93 -5.92
C PRO A 25 -3.53 1.13 -4.94
N VAL A 26 -2.84 1.82 -4.03
CA VAL A 26 -2.04 1.16 -2.98
C VAL A 26 -2.93 0.29 -2.10
N LEU A 27 -4.20 0.67 -1.91
CA LEU A 27 -5.18 -0.06 -1.14
C LEU A 27 -6.51 -0.13 -1.91
N GLU A 28 -7.03 -1.34 -2.10
CA GLU A 28 -8.31 -1.60 -2.75
C GLU A 28 -9.25 -2.31 -1.76
N ARG A 29 -10.55 -2.06 -1.89
CA ARG A 29 -11.58 -2.65 -1.04
C ARG A 29 -12.72 -3.16 -1.91
N VAL A 30 -13.17 -4.38 -1.65
CA VAL A 30 -14.32 -5.00 -2.32
C VAL A 30 -15.26 -5.58 -1.27
N PHE A 31 -16.55 -5.28 -1.35
CA PHE A 31 -17.55 -5.86 -0.48
C PHE A 31 -18.37 -6.90 -1.24
N GLY A 32 -18.32 -8.14 -0.79
CA GLY A 32 -19.16 -9.21 -1.31
C GLY A 32 -20.53 -9.16 -0.62
N VAL A 33 -21.57 -8.78 -1.36
CA VAL A 33 -22.94 -8.67 -0.81
C VAL A 33 -23.47 -10.03 -0.37
N THR A 34 -23.21 -11.08 -1.17
CA THR A 34 -23.68 -12.44 -0.89
C THR A 34 -22.94 -13.12 0.25
N SER A 35 -21.63 -12.91 0.35
CA SER A 35 -20.77 -13.46 1.41
C SER A 35 -20.71 -12.57 2.66
N GLN A 36 -21.28 -11.36 2.60
CA GLN A 36 -21.19 -10.30 3.62
C GLN A 36 -19.74 -10.10 4.12
N SER A 37 -18.77 -10.20 3.20
CA SER A 37 -17.35 -10.13 3.53
C SER A 37 -16.68 -8.94 2.85
N CYS A 38 -15.87 -8.20 3.60
CA CYS A 38 -15.00 -7.16 3.05
C CYS A 38 -13.62 -7.75 2.72
N GLN A 39 -13.21 -7.64 1.47
CA GLN A 39 -11.85 -7.95 1.03
C GLN A 39 -11.05 -6.66 0.91
N VAL A 40 -9.90 -6.61 1.59
CA VAL A 40 -8.96 -5.49 1.55
C VAL A 40 -7.67 -5.97 0.90
N ARG A 41 -7.25 -5.35 -0.20
CA ARG A 41 -5.99 -5.67 -0.90
C ARG A 41 -5.03 -4.50 -0.73
N TRP A 42 -3.91 -4.73 -0.08
CA TRP A 42 -2.87 -3.72 0.13
C TRP A 42 -1.60 -4.12 -0.62
N THR A 43 -1.22 -3.30 -1.59
CA THR A 43 -0.02 -3.52 -2.40
C THR A 43 1.17 -2.81 -1.76
N VAL A 44 2.20 -3.57 -1.41
CA VAL A 44 3.45 -3.04 -0.85
C VAL A 44 4.55 -3.19 -1.89
N ASP A 45 5.25 -2.09 -2.19
CA ASP A 45 6.40 -2.12 -3.07
C ASP A 45 7.47 -3.07 -2.52
N ALA A 46 7.93 -4.01 -3.33
CA ALA A 46 8.94 -4.99 -2.94
C ALA A 46 10.26 -4.35 -2.47
N ARG A 47 10.58 -3.12 -2.89
CA ARG A 47 11.73 -2.35 -2.41
C ARG A 47 11.61 -2.03 -0.92
N LYS A 48 10.39 -1.81 -0.40
CA LYS A 48 10.13 -1.61 1.03
C LYS A 48 10.55 -2.84 1.83
N LEU A 49 10.33 -4.04 1.30
CA LEU A 49 10.71 -5.31 1.95
C LEU A 49 12.22 -5.57 1.95
N ARG A 50 13.02 -4.70 1.32
CA ARG A 50 14.48 -4.73 1.28
C ARG A 50 15.12 -3.51 1.97
N SER A 51 14.32 -2.61 2.51
CA SER A 51 14.78 -1.38 3.17
C SER A 51 15.17 -1.64 4.63
N SER A 52 15.78 -0.64 5.27
CA SER A 52 16.05 -0.62 6.71
C SER A 52 14.82 -0.28 7.55
N ASP A 53 13.64 -0.13 6.94
CA ASP A 53 12.42 0.22 7.66
C ASP A 53 11.99 -0.90 8.61
N ARG A 54 11.34 -0.51 9.70
CA ARG A 54 10.86 -1.41 10.76
C ARG A 54 9.37 -1.73 10.64
N GLU A 55 8.67 -1.06 9.76
CA GLU A 55 7.28 -1.37 9.42
C GLU A 55 6.90 -0.75 8.06
N ALA A 56 5.85 -1.30 7.47
CA ALA A 56 5.07 -0.65 6.43
C ALA A 56 3.63 -0.56 6.94
N VAL A 57 2.93 0.52 6.60
CA VAL A 57 1.57 0.78 7.09
C VAL A 57 0.68 1.07 5.90
N SER A 58 -0.49 0.44 5.86
CA SER A 58 -1.47 0.71 4.80
C SER A 58 -2.09 2.09 4.97
N PRO A 59 -2.66 2.69 3.91
CA PRO A 59 -3.71 3.68 4.08
C PRO A 59 -4.80 3.17 5.01
N LEU A 60 -5.52 4.09 5.66
CA LEU A 60 -6.64 3.73 6.53
C LEU A 60 -7.78 3.15 5.69
N PHE A 61 -8.50 2.20 6.27
CA PHE A 61 -9.75 1.70 5.73
C PHE A 61 -10.77 1.50 6.83
N GLU A 62 -12.03 1.63 6.48
CA GLU A 62 -13.14 1.52 7.43
C GLU A 62 -13.88 0.20 7.26
N LEU A 63 -14.43 -0.33 8.34
CA LEU A 63 -15.36 -1.45 8.29
C LEU A 63 -16.65 -1.06 9.02
N GLY A 64 -17.79 -1.35 8.41
CA GLY A 64 -19.10 -1.21 9.04
C GLY A 64 -19.31 -2.36 10.01
N LEU A 65 -19.17 -2.11 11.31
CA LEU A 65 -19.57 -3.01 12.37
C LEU A 65 -20.90 -2.51 12.97
N SER A 66 -21.03 -2.46 14.29
CA SER A 66 -22.11 -1.69 14.95
C SER A 66 -21.96 -0.17 14.77
N GLN A 67 -20.79 0.26 14.33
CA GLN A 67 -20.42 1.61 13.92
C GLN A 67 -19.34 1.51 12.84
N THR A 68 -19.10 2.59 12.10
CA THR A 68 -17.95 2.68 11.20
C THR A 68 -16.68 2.75 12.04
N VAL A 69 -15.78 1.78 11.87
CA VAL A 69 -14.52 1.70 12.62
C VAL A 69 -13.35 1.74 11.66
N SER A 70 -12.37 2.59 11.98
CA SER A 70 -11.13 2.72 11.21
C SER A 70 -10.11 1.65 11.59
N PHE A 71 -9.52 1.05 10.56
CA PHE A 71 -8.48 0.06 10.66
C PHE A 71 -7.28 0.43 9.78
N LYS A 72 -6.15 -0.20 10.09
CA LYS A 72 -4.98 -0.25 9.20
C LYS A 72 -4.31 -1.61 9.25
N LEU A 73 -3.69 -1.99 8.15
CA LEU A 73 -2.76 -3.11 8.11
C LEU A 73 -1.36 -2.61 8.45
N VAL A 74 -0.64 -3.36 9.27
CA VAL A 74 0.76 -3.10 9.56
C VAL A 74 1.57 -4.34 9.25
N LEU A 75 2.49 -4.20 8.31
CA LEU A 75 3.47 -5.22 8.00
C LEU A 75 4.71 -4.97 8.86
N ARG A 76 5.13 -5.98 9.63
CA ARG A 76 6.35 -5.91 10.46
C ARG A 76 7.36 -6.99 10.08
N PRO A 77 8.65 -6.65 9.99
CA PRO A 77 9.70 -7.64 9.84
C PRO A 77 9.85 -8.48 11.11
N LYS A 78 10.21 -9.75 10.96
CA LYS A 78 10.61 -10.60 12.09
C LYS A 78 11.91 -10.04 12.67
N CYS A 79 11.92 -9.70 13.95
CA CYS A 79 13.14 -9.29 14.64
C CYS A 79 14.13 -10.46 14.64
N VAL A 80 15.34 -10.22 14.14
CA VAL A 80 16.39 -11.25 14.08
C VAL A 80 17.28 -11.20 15.31
N HIS A 81 17.51 -9.99 15.85
CA HIS A 81 18.31 -9.71 17.05
C HIS A 81 18.04 -8.29 17.53
N GLU A 82 18.41 -7.95 18.76
CA GLU A 82 18.07 -6.66 19.40
C GLU A 82 19.04 -5.51 19.08
N LEU A 83 20.18 -5.81 18.44
CA LEU A 83 21.13 -4.77 18.02
C LEU A 83 20.55 -3.90 16.91
N ARG A 84 21.22 -2.76 16.66
CA ARG A 84 20.83 -1.78 15.64
C ARG A 84 20.61 -2.46 14.28
N GLY A 85 19.42 -2.27 13.71
CA GLY A 85 19.03 -2.81 12.40
C GLY A 85 18.50 -4.26 12.44
N GLY A 86 18.51 -4.93 13.59
CA GLY A 86 18.02 -6.30 13.73
C GLY A 86 16.52 -6.48 13.54
N GLY A 87 15.73 -5.42 13.74
CA GLY A 87 14.30 -5.38 13.47
C GLY A 87 13.92 -4.65 12.17
N SER A 88 14.71 -4.81 11.10
CA SER A 88 14.43 -4.20 9.78
C SER A 88 14.02 -5.23 8.74
N PHE A 89 13.29 -4.80 7.70
CA PHE A 89 12.93 -5.67 6.57
C PHE A 89 14.14 -6.29 5.87
N ARG A 90 15.18 -5.48 5.64
CA ARG A 90 16.46 -5.93 5.08
C ARG A 90 17.05 -7.09 5.88
N LYS A 91 17.01 -7.03 7.22
CA LYS A 91 17.59 -8.08 8.06
C LYS A 91 16.68 -9.31 8.13
N ALA A 92 15.36 -9.12 8.12
CA ALA A 92 14.39 -10.20 8.26
C ALA A 92 14.25 -11.12 7.04
N LYS A 93 14.83 -10.75 5.89
CA LYS A 93 14.87 -11.57 4.65
C LYS A 93 13.49 -12.08 4.23
N GLY A 94 12.50 -11.18 4.19
CA GLY A 94 11.13 -11.50 3.77
C GLY A 94 10.27 -12.20 4.82
N LYS A 95 10.76 -12.39 6.06
CA LYS A 95 9.98 -12.97 7.16
C LYS A 95 9.37 -11.86 8.01
N GLY A 96 8.12 -12.03 8.43
CA GLY A 96 7.41 -11.01 9.18
C GLY A 96 6.00 -11.40 9.57
N THR A 97 5.23 -10.42 10.01
CA THR A 97 3.82 -10.53 10.40
C THR A 97 3.01 -9.44 9.74
N VAL A 98 1.73 -9.75 9.46
CA VAL A 98 0.72 -8.75 9.10
C VAL A 98 -0.23 -8.62 10.27
N GLU A 99 -0.34 -7.42 10.81
CA GLU A 99 -1.26 -7.09 11.90
C GLU A 99 -2.43 -6.28 11.36
N VAL A 100 -3.64 -6.62 11.79
CA VAL A 100 -4.83 -5.79 11.63
C VAL A 100 -4.99 -4.95 12.90
N ARG A 101 -4.92 -3.62 12.78
CA ARG A 101 -5.07 -2.71 13.93
C ARG A 101 -6.37 -1.94 13.85
N CYS A 102 -7.18 -2.07 14.89
CA CYS A 102 -8.30 -1.17 15.17
C CYS A 102 -7.76 0.15 15.72
N LEU A 103 -8.25 1.28 15.22
CA LEU A 103 -7.82 2.61 15.67
C LEU A 103 -8.81 3.27 16.62
N GLU A 104 -10.03 2.74 16.72
CA GLU A 104 -11.07 3.27 17.58
C GLU A 104 -11.10 2.57 18.93
N LYS A 105 -11.49 3.31 19.97
CA LYS A 105 -11.92 2.70 21.22
C LYS A 105 -13.33 2.12 21.01
N VAL A 106 -13.45 0.82 21.14
CA VAL A 106 -14.77 0.17 21.15
C VAL A 106 -15.43 0.45 22.49
N ALA A 107 -16.62 1.06 22.48
CA ALA A 107 -17.34 1.43 23.70
C ALA A 107 -17.61 0.20 24.59
N ALA A 108 -17.42 0.37 25.91
CA ALA A 108 -17.73 -0.68 26.88
C ALA A 108 -19.19 -1.13 26.74
N GLY A 109 -19.41 -2.44 26.60
CA GLY A 109 -20.75 -3.03 26.39
C GLY A 109 -21.08 -3.41 24.94
N ARG A 110 -20.27 -3.01 23.95
CA ARG A 110 -20.34 -3.54 22.57
C ARG A 110 -19.04 -4.28 22.27
N ASN A 111 -19.10 -5.59 22.08
CA ASN A 111 -17.93 -6.40 21.68
C ASN A 111 -18.20 -7.02 20.30
N PRO A 112 -18.18 -6.22 19.21
CA PRO A 112 -18.39 -6.76 17.87
C PRO A 112 -17.25 -7.73 17.53
N ALA A 113 -17.58 -9.00 17.34
CA ALA A 113 -16.62 -10.00 16.90
C ALA A 113 -16.31 -9.81 15.41
N VAL A 114 -15.03 -9.76 15.07
CA VAL A 114 -14.56 -9.69 13.67
C VAL A 114 -13.72 -10.92 13.38
N ALA A 115 -14.15 -11.70 12.39
CA ALA A 115 -13.35 -12.79 11.83
C ALA A 115 -12.59 -12.26 10.61
N PHE A 116 -11.31 -12.61 10.49
CA PHE A 116 -10.49 -12.26 9.34
C PHE A 116 -9.64 -13.44 8.90
N ARG A 117 -9.27 -13.43 7.61
CA ARG A 117 -8.30 -14.33 7.01
C ARG A 117 -7.24 -13.49 6.32
N LEU A 118 -5.98 -13.87 6.52
CA LEU A 118 -4.84 -13.21 5.87
C LEU A 118 -4.30 -14.11 4.77
N ALA A 119 -3.99 -13.51 3.62
CA ALA A 119 -3.33 -14.14 2.49
C ALA A 119 -2.29 -13.18 1.91
N VAL A 120 -1.18 -13.72 1.41
CA VAL A 120 -0.05 -13.00 0.80
C VAL A 120 0.30 -13.65 -0.52
#